data_AF-A0A0F8Z8B6-F1
#
_entry.id   AF-A0A0F8Z8B6-F1
#
_cell.length_a   1.000
_cell.length_b   1.000
_cell.length_c   1.000
_cell.angle_alpha   90.00
_cell.angle_beta   90.00
_cell.angle_gamma   90.00
#
_symmetry.space_group_name_H-M   'P 1'
#
loop_
_entity.id
_entity.type
_entity.pdbx_description
1 polymer ?
#
loop_
_entity_poly.entity_id
_entity_poly.type
_entity_poly.pdbx_seq_one_letter_code
_entity_poly.pdbx_strand_id
1 'polypeptide(L)' 'MPYKIESIGGGKFKVVNKETGNVHSKATSKANADAQVRLLHGVEHGMKPRTTRQVIGDHPSAGNPHPKHKSKHRKK' A
#
# COMPACT_ATOMS: atom_id res chain seq x y z
N MET A 1 -12.06 -15.06 2.52
CA MET A 1 -11.77 -15.35 1.10
C MET A 1 -10.29 -15.71 0.94
N PRO A 2 -9.88 -16.61 0.02
CA PRO A 2 -8.46 -16.95 -0.14
C PRO A 2 -7.72 -15.92 -1.02
N TYR A 3 -6.91 -15.06 -0.39
CA TYR A 3 -5.95 -14.20 -1.09
C TYR A 3 -4.72 -14.99 -1.52
N LYS A 4 -4.22 -14.76 -2.73
CA LYS A 4 -3.03 -15.40 -3.29
C LYS A 4 -1.90 -14.39 -3.44
N ILE A 5 -0.71 -14.77 -3.00
CA ILE A 5 0.52 -14.04 -3.31
C ILE A 5 1.15 -14.70 -4.55
N GLU A 6 1.40 -13.92 -5.60
CA GLU A 6 2.10 -14.40 -6.80
C GLU A 6 3.39 -13.60 -7.00
N SER A 7 4.47 -14.29 -7.37
CA SER A 7 5.72 -13.64 -7.74
C SER A 7 5.59 -13.07 -9.16
N ILE A 8 6.08 -11.85 -9.36
CA ILE A 8 6.02 -11.13 -10.65
C ILE A 8 7.41 -11.00 -11.28
N GLY A 9 8.41 -11.64 -10.68
CA GLY A 9 9.82 -11.48 -11.05
C GLY A 9 10.50 -10.29 -10.37
N GLY A 10 11.83 -10.29 -10.39
CA GLY A 10 12.65 -9.21 -9.80
C GLY A 10 12.48 -9.05 -8.28
N GLY A 11 12.12 -10.12 -7.56
CA GLY A 11 11.90 -10.09 -6.11
C GLY A 11 10.61 -9.40 -5.66
N LYS A 12 9.69 -9.12 -6.59
CA LYS A 12 8.41 -8.46 -6.32
C LYS A 12 7.25 -9.44 -6.32
N PHE A 13 6.25 -9.12 -5.52
CA PHE A 13 5.06 -9.94 -5.26
C PHE A 13 3.79 -9.11 -5.50
N LYS A 14 2.75 -9.77 -6.03
CA LYS A 14 1.38 -9.24 -6.14
C LYS A 14 0.44 -10.01 -5.22
N VAL A 15 -0.57 -9.32 -4.72
CA VAL A 15 -1.65 -9.90 -3.91
C VAL A 15 -2.93 -9.82 -4.71
N VAL A 16 -3.54 -10.98 -4.97
CA VAL A 16 -4.73 -11.13 -5.80
C VAL A 16 -5.81 -11.87 -5.00
N ASN A 17 -7.03 -11.37 -5.04
CA ASN A 17 -8.19 -12.11 -4.55
C ASN A 17 -8.58 -13.16 -5.60
N LYS A 18 -8.60 -14.45 -5.21
CA LYS A 18 -8.88 -15.55 -6.16
C LYS A 18 -10.34 -15.57 -6.66
N GLU A 19 -11.28 -15.07 -5.88
CA GLU A 19 -12.71 -15.14 -6.20
C GLU A 19 -13.13 -13.99 -7.11
N THR A 20 -12.63 -12.79 -6.84
CA THR A 20 -12.98 -11.58 -7.62
C THR A 20 -11.97 -11.26 -8.72
N GLY A 21 -10.78 -11.87 -8.68
CA GLY A 21 -9.66 -11.49 -9.55
C GLY A 21 -9.04 -10.12 -9.24
N ASN A 22 -9.51 -9.44 -8.19
CA ASN A 22 -9.06 -8.10 -7.86
C ASN A 22 -7.62 -8.10 -7.33
N VAL A 23 -6.82 -7.18 -7.87
CA VAL A 23 -5.42 -7.00 -7.47
C VAL A 23 -5.35 -5.91 -6.41
N HIS A 24 -4.98 -6.27 -5.19
CA HIS A 24 -4.84 -5.34 -4.08
C HIS A 24 -3.42 -4.77 -3.98
N SER A 25 -2.42 -5.47 -4.53
CA SER A 25 -1.04 -5.03 -4.56
C SER A 25 -0.36 -5.51 -5.83
N LYS A 26 0.32 -4.63 -6.56
CA LYS A 26 0.89 -4.92 -7.89
C LYS A 26 2.39 -5.15 -7.93
N ALA A 27 3.18 -4.65 -6.96
CA ALA A 27 4.63 -4.71 -7.06
C ALA A 27 5.28 -4.40 -5.69
N THR A 28 5.15 -5.32 -4.74
CA THR A 28 5.63 -5.10 -3.37
C THR A 28 6.61 -6.18 -2.93
N SER A 29 7.33 -5.95 -1.83
CA SER A 29 8.22 -6.94 -1.22
C SER A 29 7.42 -8.05 -0.53
N LYS A 30 8.03 -9.23 -0.33
CA LYS A 30 7.36 -10.38 0.31
C LYS A 30 6.72 -10.03 1.65
N ALA A 31 7.45 -9.31 2.50
CA ALA A 31 6.97 -8.91 3.82
C ALA A 31 5.72 -8.00 3.74
N ASN A 32 5.72 -7.06 2.80
CA ASN A 32 4.58 -6.17 2.59
C ASN A 32 3.37 -6.90 2.00
N ALA A 33 3.59 -7.87 1.11
CA ALA A 33 2.52 -8.70 0.57
C ALA A 33 1.85 -9.54 1.68
N ASP A 34 2.64 -10.13 2.57
CA ASP A 34 2.15 -10.90 3.72
C ASP A 34 1.36 -10.02 4.70
N ALA A 35 1.91 -8.86 5.06
CA ALA A 35 1.20 -7.88 5.90
C ALA A 35 -0.12 -7.44 5.27
N GLN A 36 -0.14 -7.24 3.96
CA GLN A 36 -1.35 -6.84 3.25
C GLN A 36 -2.41 -7.94 3.25
N VAL A 37 -2.05 -9.21 3.10
CA VAL A 37 -2.99 -10.34 3.25
C VAL A 37 -3.58 -10.38 4.66
N ARG A 38 -2.76 -10.18 5.70
CA ARG A 38 -3.23 -10.15 7.10
C ARG A 38 -4.22 -9.03 7.35
N LEU A 39 -3.96 -7.84 6.81
CA LEU A 39 -4.90 -6.71 6.90
C LEU A 39 -6.22 -7.01 6.18
N LEU A 40 -6.16 -7.60 4.98
CA LEU A 40 -7.36 -7.96 4.22
C LEU A 40 -8.20 -9.01 4.97
N HIS A 41 -7.58 -10.02 5.57
CA HIS A 41 -8.27 -10.98 6.44
C HIS A 41 -8.90 -10.30 7.65
N GLY A 42 -8.18 -9.39 8.32
CA GLY A 42 -8.73 -8.62 9.43
C GLY A 42 -9.98 -7.86 9.03
N VAL A 43 -9.93 -7.14 7.90
CA VAL A 43 -11.06 -6.35 7.39
C VAL A 43 -12.28 -7.24 7.08
N GLU A 44 -12.07 -8.42 6.51
CA GLU A 44 -13.15 -9.40 6.28
C GLU A 44 -13.81 -9.86 7.58
N HIS A 45 -13.03 -10.04 8.65
CA HIS A 45 -13.52 -10.42 9.97
C HIS A 45 -14.08 -9.25 10.79
N GLY A 46 -14.32 -8.09 10.15
CA GLY A 46 -14.95 -6.93 10.80
C GLY A 46 -13.98 -5.94 11.43
N MET A 47 -12.67 -6.09 11.20
CA MET A 47 -11.70 -5.05 11.57
C MET A 47 -11.97 -3.78 10.76
N LYS A 48 -12.28 -2.69 11.45
CA LYS A 48 -12.39 -1.36 10.84
C LYS A 48 -11.10 -0.59 11.10
N PRO A 49 -10.18 -0.49 10.12
CA PRO A 49 -9.01 0.35 10.26
C PRO A 49 -9.46 1.79 10.50
N ARG A 50 -8.96 2.40 11.57
CA ARG A 50 -9.26 3.80 11.88
C ARG A 50 -8.60 4.69 10.84
N THR A 51 -9.35 5.68 10.34
CA THR A 51 -8.78 6.67 9.42
C THR A 51 -7.86 7.62 10.18
N THR A 52 -6.93 8.25 9.47
CA THR A 52 -6.02 9.27 10.04
C THR A 52 -6.79 10.36 10.80
N ARG A 53 -7.96 10.79 10.27
CA ARG A 53 -8.88 11.71 10.94
C ARG A 53 -9.43 11.19 12.27
N GLN A 54 -9.70 9.89 12.38
CA GLN A 54 -10.22 9.29 13.61
C GLN A 54 -9.16 9.10 14.71
N VAL A 55 -7.88 9.02 14.33
CA VAL A 55 -6.78 8.81 15.29
C VAL A 55 -6.15 10.12 15.72
N ILE A 56 -5.92 11.01 14.76
CA ILE A 56 -5.17 12.25 14.97
C ILE A 56 -6.13 13.44 15.15
N GLY A 57 -7.37 13.36 14.66
CA GLY A 57 -8.31 14.49 14.62
C GLY A 57 -8.22 15.29 13.32
N ASP A 58 -9.02 16.35 13.18
CA ASP A 58 -8.95 17.30 12.06
C ASP A 58 -7.76 18.26 12.29
N HIS A 59 -6.55 17.77 12.10
CA HIS A 59 -5.38 18.64 12.02
C HIS A 59 -5.33 19.22 10.60
N PRO A 60 -5.34 20.56 10.42
CA PRO A 60 -5.02 21.12 9.13
C PRO A 60 -3.60 20.68 8.77
N SER A 61 -3.49 19.89 7.70
CA SER A 61 -2.20 19.46 7.16
C SER A 61 -1.44 20.72 6.75
N ALA A 62 -0.60 21.24 7.63
CA ALA A 62 0.46 22.16 7.26
C ALA A 62 1.30 21.38 6.24
N GLY A 63 1.16 21.77 4.97
CA GLY A 63 1.61 20.99 3.83
C GLY A 63 3.01 20.42 4.04
N ASN A 64 3.16 19.13 3.74
CA ASN A 64 4.45 18.48 3.73
C ASN A 64 5.40 19.34 2.88
N PRO A 65 6.49 19.92 3.43
CA PRO A 65 7.44 20.66 2.62
C PRO A 65 8.22 19.60 1.84
N HIS A 66 7.62 19.08 0.76
CA HIS A 66 8.35 18.23 -0.16
C HIS A 66 9.49 19.10 -0.69
N PRO A 67 10.77 18.77 -0.40
CA PRO A 67 11.86 19.56 -0.91
C PRO A 67 11.76 19.51 -2.43
N LYS A 68 11.51 20.68 -3.06
CA LYS A 68 11.52 20.79 -4.52
C LYS A 68 12.95 20.52 -4.96
N HIS A 69 13.23 19.29 -5.40
CA HIS A 69 14.52 18.91 -5.94
C HIS A 69 14.80 19.80 -7.15
N LYS A 70 15.69 20.78 -7.03
CA LYS A 70 16.08 21.63 -8.16
C LYS A 70 16.81 20.74 -9.16
N SER A 71 16.21 20.50 -10.33
CA SER A 71 16.88 19.88 -11.46
C SER A 71 18.04 20.78 -11.89
N LYS A 72 19.29 20.35 -11.62
CA LYS A 72 20.47 20.97 -12.21
C LYS A 72 20.48 20.63 -13.70
N HIS A 73 19.98 21.55 -14.51
CA HIS A 73 20.13 21.53 -15.96
C HIS A 73 21.63 21.64 -16.29
N ARG A 74 22.29 20.50 -16.58
CA ARG A 74 23.62 20.51 -17.23
C ARG A 74 23.43 21.15 -18.60
N LYS A 75 23.91 22.39 -18.78
CA LYS A 75 24.22 22.89 -20.13
C LYS A 75 25.55 22.27 -20.57
N LYS A 76 25.53 21.88 -21.84
CA LYS A 76 26.61 21.27 -22.62
C LYS A 76 27.88 22.10 -22.59
#